data_AF-A0A847MGB8-F1
#
_entry.id   AF-A0A847MGB8-F1
#
_cell.length_a   1.000
_cell.length_b   1.000
_cell.length_c   1.000
_cell.angle_alpha   90.00
_cell.angle_beta   90.00
_cell.angle_gamma   90.00
#
_symmetry.space_group_name_H-M   'P 1'
#
loop_
_entity.id
_entity.type
_entity.pdbx_description
1 polymer ?
#
loop_
_entity_poly.entity_id
_entity_poly.type
_entity_poly.pdbx_seq_one_letter_code
_entity_poly.pdbx_strand_id
1 'polypeptide(L)'
;IEIQLRWKNVFEAYTEWRKALDSIGIMSFQTSDSKIKLDEMRGFSNSQMPLPITVINKNDFPAARIFSLMHELAHILLRKEGICEFENVDVLAEEEREIEKFCNHVAGAVLVPEYHLLSQPIIGKLSKKNMVDDLEILNLSRLYKASREVVLRRLLHFGLISSDYYSDKKEIYDKEAKKKATEEAHRAAKGGNRFIVPIYLKNMYSNGRGYTDLILKSYYQEKITLSDVSGYLGIKLKHLPKIEAAMSRFISYA
;
A
#
# COMPACT_ATOMS: atom_id res chain seq x y z
N ILE A 1 -1.39 3.71 16.04
CA ILE A 1 -0.44 2.57 16.14
C ILE A 1 -1.05 1.34 16.81
N GLU A 2 -1.80 1.49 17.90
CA GLU A 2 -2.31 0.37 18.70
C GLU A 2 -3.12 -0.65 17.88
N ILE A 3 -3.96 -0.16 16.96
CA ILE A 3 -4.73 -0.99 16.03
C ILE A 3 -3.79 -1.77 15.09
N GLN A 4 -2.82 -1.08 14.47
CA GLN A 4 -1.88 -1.67 13.50
C GLN A 4 -1.01 -2.78 14.11
N LEU A 5 -0.65 -2.66 15.39
CA LEU A 5 0.14 -3.68 16.07
C LEU A 5 -0.61 -5.02 16.21
N ARG A 6 -1.94 -4.98 16.27
CA ARG A 6 -2.80 -6.17 16.43
C ARG A 6 -3.04 -6.95 15.14
N TRP A 7 -2.78 -6.35 13.97
CA TRP A 7 -2.91 -7.06 12.70
C TRP A 7 -1.91 -8.19 12.59
N LYS A 8 -2.38 -9.36 12.14
CA LYS A 8 -1.63 -10.62 12.12
C LYS A 8 -0.53 -10.61 11.07
N ASN A 9 -0.78 -9.95 9.94
CA ASN A 9 0.15 -9.94 8.81
C ASN A 9 -0.05 -8.70 7.92
N VAL A 10 0.85 -8.55 6.95
CA VAL A 10 0.86 -7.42 6.01
C VAL A 10 -0.35 -7.37 5.07
N PHE A 11 -0.98 -8.51 4.76
CA PHE A 11 -2.17 -8.52 3.90
C PHE A 11 -3.39 -7.97 4.64
N GLU A 12 -3.55 -8.34 5.91
CA GLU A 12 -4.54 -7.73 6.80
C GLU A 12 -4.26 -6.23 6.94
N ALA A 13 -3.02 -5.85 7.21
CA ALA A 13 -2.64 -4.44 7.33
C ALA A 13 -3.01 -3.62 6.08
N TYR A 14 -2.73 -4.12 4.87
CA TYR A 14 -3.11 -3.45 3.64
C TYR A 14 -4.64 -3.33 3.48
N THR A 15 -5.37 -4.37 3.85
CA THR A 15 -6.84 -4.37 3.79
C THR A 15 -7.42 -3.34 4.75
N GLU A 16 -6.94 -3.29 5.99
CA GLU A 16 -7.41 -2.36 7.01
C GLU A 16 -7.04 -0.90 6.71
N TRP A 17 -5.85 -0.65 6.14
CA TRP A 17 -5.49 0.69 5.66
C TRP A 17 -6.41 1.18 4.54
N ARG A 18 -6.73 0.32 3.56
CA ARG A 18 -7.69 0.70 2.50
C ARG A 18 -9.08 1.01 3.07
N LYS A 19 -9.54 0.21 4.05
CA LYS A 19 -10.80 0.49 4.76
C LYS A 19 -10.77 1.83 5.48
N ALA A 20 -9.65 2.19 6.10
CA ALA A 20 -9.50 3.48 6.76
C ALA A 20 -9.64 4.65 5.77
N LEU A 21 -9.00 4.57 4.59
CA LEU A 21 -9.17 5.57 3.53
C LEU A 21 -10.62 5.63 3.02
N ASP A 22 -11.24 4.48 2.75
CA ASP A 22 -12.63 4.41 2.29
C ASP A 22 -13.59 5.07 3.31
N SER A 23 -13.31 4.91 4.62
CA SER A 23 -14.13 5.48 5.71
C SER A 23 -14.10 7.00 5.80
N ILE A 24 -13.07 7.64 5.23
CA ILE A 24 -12.94 9.10 5.16
C ILE A 24 -13.27 9.65 3.76
N GLY A 25 -13.85 8.82 2.89
CA GLY A 25 -14.30 9.23 1.56
C GLY A 25 -13.23 9.19 0.47
N ILE A 26 -12.08 8.56 0.72
CA ILE A 26 -11.01 8.40 -0.27
C ILE A 26 -11.08 6.98 -0.84
N MET A 27 -11.39 6.84 -2.12
CA MET A 27 -11.53 5.53 -2.74
C MET A 27 -10.16 4.94 -3.09
N SER A 28 -9.90 3.72 -2.63
CA SER A 28 -8.66 3.02 -2.95
C SER A 28 -8.86 1.95 -4.01
N PHE A 29 -8.16 2.08 -5.13
CA PHE A 29 -8.13 1.12 -6.24
C PHE A 29 -6.78 0.41 -6.35
N GLN A 30 -6.75 -0.65 -7.15
CA GLN A 30 -5.52 -1.28 -7.60
C GLN A 30 -5.56 -1.47 -9.11
N THR A 31 -4.38 -1.54 -9.73
CA THR A 31 -4.26 -1.81 -11.17
C THR A 31 -4.98 -3.11 -11.55
N SER A 32 -5.83 -3.04 -12.58
CA SER A 32 -6.57 -4.20 -13.11
C SER A 32 -5.69 -5.07 -14.02
N ASP A 33 -4.73 -4.45 -14.72
CA ASP A 33 -3.72 -5.12 -15.54
C ASP A 33 -2.46 -5.45 -14.73
N SER A 34 -2.00 -6.70 -14.82
CA SER A 34 -0.72 -7.13 -14.25
C SER A 34 0.48 -6.80 -15.14
N LYS A 35 0.26 -6.23 -16.32
CA LYS A 35 1.34 -5.82 -17.24
C LYS A 35 1.97 -4.47 -16.88
N ILE A 36 1.27 -3.63 -16.10
CA ILE A 36 1.82 -2.35 -15.63
C ILE A 36 2.99 -2.67 -14.71
N LYS A 37 4.19 -2.34 -15.17
CA LYS A 37 5.42 -2.66 -14.45
C LYS A 37 5.65 -1.67 -13.30
N LEU A 38 6.50 -2.05 -12.35
CA LEU A 38 6.78 -1.22 -11.17
C LEU A 38 7.64 0.00 -11.48
N ASP A 39 8.47 -0.05 -12.52
CA ASP A 39 9.23 1.07 -13.08
C ASP A 39 8.33 2.05 -13.86
N GLU A 40 7.19 1.59 -14.38
CA GLU A 40 6.21 2.46 -15.03
C GLU A 40 5.32 3.20 -14.01
N MET A 41 4.86 2.50 -12.97
CA MET A 41 3.94 3.06 -11.98
C MET A 41 3.89 2.19 -10.72
N ARG A 42 4.12 2.79 -9.55
CA ARG A 42 3.84 2.13 -8.26
C ARG A 42 2.55 2.62 -7.63
N GLY A 43 2.23 3.90 -7.79
CA GLY A 43 1.02 4.53 -7.30
C GLY A 43 0.69 5.79 -8.09
N PHE A 44 -0.57 6.21 -8.04
CA PHE A 44 -0.95 7.59 -8.35
C PHE A 44 -2.20 7.97 -7.57
N SER A 45 -2.44 9.27 -7.50
CA SER A 45 -3.61 9.85 -6.84
C SER A 45 -4.27 10.90 -7.72
N ASN A 46 -5.57 11.07 -7.52
CA ASN A 46 -6.33 12.20 -8.02
C ASN A 46 -7.11 12.81 -6.85
N SER A 47 -6.88 14.10 -6.61
CA SER A 47 -7.39 14.81 -5.44
C SER A 47 -8.74 15.51 -5.67
N GLN A 48 -9.37 15.28 -6.84
CA GLN A 48 -10.61 15.94 -7.21
C GLN A 48 -11.77 15.51 -6.30
N MET A 49 -12.42 16.51 -5.71
CA MET A 49 -13.64 16.34 -4.93
C MET A 49 -14.84 16.15 -5.87
N PRO A 50 -15.89 15.41 -5.45
CA PRO A 50 -16.13 14.90 -4.11
C PRO A 50 -15.50 13.54 -3.79
N LEU A 51 -14.88 12.87 -4.77
CA LEU A 51 -14.42 11.48 -4.65
C LEU A 51 -12.93 11.37 -5.02
N PRO A 52 -12.02 11.82 -4.15
CA PRO A 52 -10.59 11.64 -4.38
C PRO A 52 -10.25 10.14 -4.38
N ILE A 53 -9.28 9.77 -5.22
CA ILE A 53 -8.91 8.37 -5.44
C ILE A 53 -7.41 8.14 -5.31
N THR A 54 -7.05 6.94 -4.87
CA THR A 54 -5.71 6.38 -4.94
C THR A 54 -5.72 5.13 -5.80
N VAL A 55 -4.69 4.91 -6.61
CA VAL A 55 -4.53 3.68 -7.40
C VAL A 55 -3.16 3.09 -7.16
N ILE A 56 -3.11 1.86 -6.66
CA ILE A 56 -1.85 1.20 -6.28
C ILE A 56 -1.53 0.04 -7.22
N ASN A 57 -0.28 -0.07 -7.65
CA ASN A 57 0.14 -1.20 -8.46
C ASN A 57 0.08 -2.50 -7.64
N LYS A 58 -0.78 -3.43 -8.06
CA LYS A 58 -0.94 -4.70 -7.33
C LYS A 58 0.27 -5.62 -7.41
N ASN A 59 1.17 -5.39 -8.36
CA ASN A 59 2.36 -6.19 -8.61
C ASN A 59 3.46 -5.94 -7.58
N ASP A 60 3.37 -4.86 -6.79
CA ASP A 60 4.35 -4.57 -5.74
C ASP A 60 4.10 -5.45 -4.51
N PHE A 61 5.14 -5.62 -3.69
CA PHE A 61 5.04 -6.35 -2.43
C PHE A 61 4.02 -5.68 -1.50
N PRO A 62 3.23 -6.45 -0.73
CA PRO A 62 2.17 -5.88 0.11
C PRO A 62 2.60 -4.73 1.02
N ALA A 63 3.79 -4.79 1.61
CA ALA A 63 4.31 -3.72 2.46
C ALA A 63 4.63 -2.44 1.67
N ALA A 64 5.17 -2.58 0.46
CA ALA A 64 5.44 -1.45 -0.43
C ALA A 64 4.13 -0.81 -0.91
N ARG A 65 3.10 -1.62 -1.22
CA ARG A 65 1.76 -1.10 -1.53
C ARG A 65 1.14 -0.30 -0.38
N ILE A 66 1.34 -0.71 0.88
CA ILE A 66 0.89 0.07 2.04
C ILE A 66 1.60 1.43 2.06
N PHE A 67 2.92 1.43 1.82
CA PHE A 67 3.68 2.68 1.76
C PHE A 67 3.18 3.60 0.64
N SER A 68 3.03 3.08 -0.58
CA SER A 68 2.47 3.84 -1.70
C SER A 68 1.07 4.36 -1.38
N LEU A 69 0.21 3.57 -0.73
CA LEU A 69 -1.13 4.04 -0.33
C LEU A 69 -1.08 5.25 0.61
N MET A 70 -0.19 5.24 1.61
CA MET A 70 -0.04 6.38 2.53
C MET A 70 0.65 7.58 1.86
N HIS A 71 1.54 7.31 0.90
CA HIS A 71 2.19 8.35 0.10
C HIS A 71 1.17 9.06 -0.80
N GLU A 72 0.35 8.31 -1.54
CA GLU A 72 -0.73 8.86 -2.37
C GLU A 72 -1.77 9.62 -1.53
N LEU A 73 -2.05 9.16 -0.31
CA LEU A 73 -2.87 9.90 0.63
C LEU A 73 -2.28 11.29 0.93
N ALA A 74 -0.96 11.38 1.12
CA ALA A 74 -0.30 12.66 1.36
C ALA A 74 -0.43 13.61 0.15
N HIS A 75 -0.30 13.10 -1.07
CA HIS A 75 -0.56 13.88 -2.29
C HIS A 75 -2.00 14.42 -2.35
N ILE A 76 -2.99 13.58 -2.02
CA ILE A 76 -4.40 14.00 -1.95
C ILE A 76 -4.57 15.15 -0.94
N LEU A 77 -3.98 15.03 0.25
CA LEU A 77 -4.09 16.05 1.30
C LEU A 77 -3.42 17.38 0.89
N LEU A 78 -2.38 17.33 0.06
CA LEU A 78 -1.75 18.52 -0.53
C LEU A 78 -2.51 19.09 -1.74
N ARG A 79 -3.58 18.41 -2.21
CA ARG A 79 -4.26 18.70 -3.48
C ARG A 79 -3.29 18.76 -4.67
N LYS A 80 -2.28 17.91 -4.64
CA LYS A 80 -1.34 17.74 -5.76
C LYS A 80 -1.70 16.44 -6.47
N GLU A 81 -1.73 16.49 -7.80
CA GLU A 81 -1.95 15.33 -8.67
C GLU A 81 -0.60 14.90 -9.25
N GLY A 82 -0.41 13.61 -9.48
CA GLY A 82 0.84 13.09 -10.05
C GLY A 82 0.85 11.58 -10.20
N ILE A 83 1.64 11.08 -11.16
CA ILE A 83 2.00 9.67 -11.27
C ILE A 83 3.35 9.52 -10.56
N CYS A 84 3.40 8.71 -9.51
CA CYS A 84 4.59 8.62 -8.68
C CYS A 84 5.46 7.42 -9.08
N GLU A 85 6.68 7.73 -9.54
CA GLU A 85 7.79 6.79 -9.62
C GLU A 85 8.73 7.04 -8.42
N PHE A 86 8.73 6.14 -7.44
CA PHE A 86 9.42 6.35 -6.15
C PHE A 86 10.96 6.30 -6.25
N GLU A 87 11.51 5.93 -7.40
CA GLU A 87 12.95 5.64 -7.56
C GLU A 87 13.79 6.84 -8.02
N ASN A 88 13.18 7.90 -8.58
CA ASN A 88 13.90 8.98 -9.26
C ASN A 88 13.52 10.39 -8.79
N VAL A 89 13.33 10.57 -7.47
CA VAL A 89 13.06 11.90 -6.87
C VAL A 89 14.17 12.92 -7.19
N ASP A 90 15.40 12.45 -7.45
CA ASP A 90 16.56 13.31 -7.67
C ASP A 90 16.70 13.93 -9.06
N VAL A 91 15.81 13.61 -10.00
CA VAL A 91 15.74 14.25 -11.32
C VAL A 91 14.55 15.20 -11.46
N LEU A 92 13.71 15.30 -10.42
CA LEU A 92 12.56 16.18 -10.40
C LEU A 92 12.97 17.65 -10.20
N ALA A 93 12.08 18.54 -10.65
CA ALA A 93 12.14 19.95 -10.31
C ALA A 93 12.10 20.14 -8.78
N GLU A 94 12.69 21.22 -8.27
CA GLU A 94 12.85 21.42 -6.83
C GLU A 94 11.53 21.35 -6.06
N GLU A 95 10.46 21.98 -6.56
CA GLU A 95 9.15 21.95 -5.90
C GLU A 95 8.58 20.52 -5.83
N GLU A 96 8.66 19.77 -6.93
CA GLU A 96 8.19 18.39 -6.98
C GLU A 96 9.01 17.49 -6.05
N ARG A 97 10.33 17.70 -6.00
CA ARG A 97 11.24 16.98 -5.09
C ARG A 97 10.87 17.17 -3.63
N GLU A 98 10.56 18.40 -3.22
CA GLU A 98 10.17 18.69 -1.84
C GLU A 98 8.81 18.09 -1.48
N ILE A 99 7.87 18.07 -2.43
CA ILE A 99 6.58 17.38 -2.28
C ILE A 99 6.82 15.87 -2.09
N GLU A 100 7.63 15.24 -2.95
CA GLU A 100 7.94 13.81 -2.86
C GLU A 100 8.62 13.45 -1.52
N LYS A 101 9.58 14.27 -1.06
CA LYS A 101 10.22 14.10 0.25
C LYS A 101 9.20 14.21 1.39
N PHE A 102 8.30 15.18 1.31
CA PHE A 102 7.23 15.35 2.28
C PHE A 102 6.27 14.14 2.29
N CYS A 103 5.79 13.69 1.14
CA CYS A 103 4.90 12.53 1.03
C CYS A 103 5.57 11.25 1.54
N ASN A 104 6.85 11.04 1.22
CA ASN A 104 7.65 9.95 1.77
C ASN A 104 7.80 10.02 3.30
N HIS A 105 8.02 11.22 3.83
CA HIS A 105 8.09 11.44 5.27
C HIS A 105 6.76 11.11 5.96
N VAL A 106 5.63 11.62 5.43
CA VAL A 106 4.29 11.34 5.95
C VAL A 106 3.99 9.84 5.92
N ALA A 107 4.22 9.17 4.79
CA ALA A 107 3.99 7.73 4.67
C ALA A 107 4.81 6.94 5.70
N GLY A 108 6.09 7.28 5.86
CA GLY A 108 6.95 6.66 6.88
C GLY A 108 6.49 6.94 8.31
N ALA A 109 6.07 8.17 8.61
CA ALA A 109 5.63 8.58 9.95
C ALA A 109 4.30 7.94 10.37
N VAL A 110 3.36 7.78 9.42
CA VAL A 110 2.09 7.08 9.64
C VAL A 110 2.34 5.61 9.98
N LEU A 111 3.19 4.93 9.20
CA LEU A 111 3.45 3.50 9.36
C LEU A 111 4.37 3.17 10.54
N VAL A 112 5.32 4.05 10.84
CA VAL A 112 6.31 3.87 11.90
C VAL A 112 6.36 5.16 12.74
N PRO A 113 5.42 5.32 13.69
CA PRO A 113 5.30 6.53 14.49
C PRO A 113 6.51 6.73 15.41
N GLU A 114 6.92 7.98 15.56
CA GLU A 114 8.09 8.39 16.35
C GLU A 114 8.09 7.82 17.77
N TYR A 115 7.06 8.16 18.56
CA TYR A 115 6.98 7.76 19.97
C TYR A 115 7.05 6.24 20.16
N HIS A 116 6.50 5.48 19.20
CA HIS A 116 6.50 4.02 19.27
C HIS A 116 7.84 3.44 18.80
N LEU A 117 8.46 4.04 17.78
CA LEU A 117 9.79 3.65 17.33
C LEU A 117 10.85 3.91 18.41
N LEU A 118 10.91 5.13 18.94
CA LEU A 118 11.91 5.54 19.92
C LEU A 118 11.77 4.82 21.26
N SER A 119 10.58 4.31 21.58
CA SER A 119 10.37 3.47 22.77
C SER A 119 10.74 1.99 22.58
N GLN A 120 11.10 1.56 21.36
CA GLN A 120 11.49 0.17 21.15
C GLN A 120 12.81 -0.16 21.88
N PRO A 121 12.91 -1.32 22.58
CA PRO A 121 14.10 -1.69 23.33
C PRO A 121 15.39 -1.71 22.50
N ILE A 122 15.28 -1.94 21.19
CA ILE A 122 16.42 -1.91 20.28
C ILE A 122 17.05 -0.51 20.17
N ILE A 123 16.27 0.57 20.21
CA ILE A 123 16.78 1.94 20.02
C ILE A 123 17.79 2.31 21.11
N GLY A 124 17.52 1.92 22.36
CA GLY A 124 18.47 2.12 23.46
C GLY A 124 19.83 1.45 23.22
N LYS A 125 19.86 0.33 22.50
CA LYS A 125 21.10 -0.38 22.13
C LYS A 125 21.84 0.27 20.95
N LEU A 126 21.12 0.97 20.06
CA LEU A 126 21.67 1.57 18.84
C LEU A 126 22.48 2.85 19.06
N SER A 127 22.12 3.62 20.08
CA SER A 127 22.80 4.88 20.46
C SER A 127 24.32 4.77 20.63
N LYS A 128 24.88 3.55 20.73
CA LYS A 128 26.30 3.28 20.94
C LYS A 128 27.06 2.80 19.70
N LYS A 129 26.37 2.41 18.61
CA LYS A 129 27.00 1.70 17.48
C LYS A 129 26.69 2.26 16.09
N ASN A 130 25.70 3.14 15.94
CA ASN A 130 25.25 3.68 14.64
C ASN A 130 24.94 2.62 13.57
N MET A 131 24.74 1.36 13.98
CA MET A 131 24.48 0.20 13.11
C MET A 131 23.44 -0.69 13.79
N VAL A 132 22.50 -1.19 13.00
CA VAL A 132 21.44 -2.11 13.45
C VAL A 132 21.71 -3.49 12.88
N ASP A 133 21.34 -4.54 13.61
CA ASP A 133 21.36 -5.89 13.06
C ASP A 133 20.18 -6.11 12.10
N ASP A 134 20.37 -6.90 11.03
CA ASP A 134 19.33 -7.17 10.05
C ASP A 134 18.12 -7.91 10.66
N LEU A 135 18.34 -8.74 11.69
CA LEU A 135 17.25 -9.40 12.40
C LEU A 135 16.36 -8.38 13.13
N GLU A 136 16.96 -7.34 13.68
CA GLU A 136 16.23 -6.28 14.39
C GLU A 136 15.45 -5.40 13.41
N ILE A 137 16.03 -5.05 12.26
CA ILE A 137 15.31 -4.36 11.18
C ILE A 137 14.13 -5.23 10.71
N LEU A 138 14.35 -6.54 10.55
CA LEU A 138 13.30 -7.47 10.16
C LEU A 138 12.18 -7.53 11.22
N ASN A 139 12.52 -7.60 12.50
CA ASN A 139 11.56 -7.60 13.61
C ASN A 139 10.71 -6.33 13.62
N LEU A 140 11.33 -5.16 13.48
CA LEU A 140 10.61 -3.89 13.36
C LEU A 140 9.72 -3.87 12.11
N SER A 141 10.20 -4.37 10.97
CA SER A 141 9.41 -4.43 9.73
C SER A 141 8.13 -5.29 9.92
N ARG A 142 8.24 -6.41 10.64
CA ARG A 142 7.12 -7.29 10.98
C ARG A 142 6.18 -6.64 11.99
N LEU A 143 6.72 -5.97 13.00
CA LEU A 143 5.95 -5.25 14.02
C LEU A 143 5.07 -4.17 13.40
N TYR A 144 5.65 -3.36 12.51
CA TYR A 144 4.95 -2.27 11.82
C TYR A 144 4.24 -2.71 10.54
N LYS A 145 4.45 -3.93 10.04
CA LYS A 145 3.92 -4.39 8.75
C LYS A 145 4.33 -3.44 7.60
N ALA A 146 5.52 -2.86 7.73
CA ALA A 146 6.14 -1.96 6.78
C ALA A 146 7.38 -2.64 6.17
N SER A 147 7.90 -2.14 5.05
CA SER A 147 9.11 -2.70 4.47
C SER A 147 10.33 -2.41 5.36
N ARG A 148 11.39 -3.23 5.22
CA ARG A 148 12.67 -2.95 5.90
C ARG A 148 13.24 -1.59 5.50
N GLU A 149 13.03 -1.18 4.25
CA GLU A 149 13.44 0.14 3.76
C GLU A 149 12.71 1.28 4.49
N VAL A 150 11.40 1.15 4.73
CA VAL A 150 10.64 2.16 5.49
C VAL A 150 11.19 2.28 6.92
N VAL A 151 11.48 1.15 7.56
CA VAL A 151 12.12 1.15 8.89
C VAL A 151 13.47 1.86 8.85
N LEU A 152 14.33 1.52 7.88
CA LEU A 152 15.63 2.17 7.70
C LEU A 152 15.51 3.68 7.48
N ARG A 153 14.60 4.13 6.60
CA ARG A 153 14.35 5.56 6.36
C ARG A 153 13.97 6.29 7.66
N ARG A 154 13.19 5.65 8.53
CA ARG A 154 12.76 6.22 9.81
C ARG A 154 13.89 6.26 10.83
N LEU A 155 14.74 5.23 10.87
CA LEU A 155 15.95 5.24 11.69
C LEU A 155 16.93 6.34 11.25
N LEU A 156 17.12 6.51 9.93
CA LEU A 156 17.96 7.57 9.36
C LEU A 156 17.40 8.95 9.72
N HIS A 157 16.09 9.14 9.58
CA HIS A 157 15.43 10.40 9.91
C HIS A 157 15.66 10.85 11.37
N PHE A 158 15.73 9.90 12.31
CA PHE A 158 16.03 10.18 13.73
C PHE A 158 17.53 10.16 14.06
N GLY A 159 18.42 10.09 13.07
CA GLY A 159 19.87 10.09 13.27
C GLY A 159 20.39 8.84 13.99
N LEU A 160 19.64 7.74 13.98
CA LEU A 160 20.01 6.49 14.67
C LEU A 160 20.95 5.60 13.84
N ILE A 161 21.06 5.89 12.54
CA ILE A 161 21.99 5.27 11.59
C ILE A 161 22.58 6.37 10.71
N SER A 162 23.74 6.11 10.10
CA SER A 162 24.36 7.02 9.13
C SER A 162 23.70 6.91 7.75
N SER A 163 23.88 7.94 6.93
CA SER A 163 23.46 7.92 5.52
C SER A 163 24.18 6.83 4.72
N ASP A 164 25.47 6.59 5.00
CA ASP A 164 26.25 5.54 4.32
C ASP A 164 25.68 4.15 4.63
N TYR A 165 25.41 3.87 5.90
CA TYR A 165 24.80 2.61 6.32
C TYR A 165 23.41 2.41 5.70
N TYR A 166 22.62 3.49 5.60
CA TYR A 166 21.34 3.46 4.90
C TYR A 166 21.50 3.07 3.43
N SER A 167 22.40 3.73 2.69
CA SER A 167 22.64 3.48 1.28
C SER A 167 23.09 2.03 1.02
N ASP A 168 24.04 1.53 1.81
CA ASP A 168 24.53 0.15 1.71
C ASP A 168 23.40 -0.87 1.91
N LYS A 169 22.60 -0.68 2.96
CA LYS A 169 21.48 -1.59 3.25
C LYS A 169 20.36 -1.50 2.22
N LYS A 170 20.07 -0.31 1.71
CA LYS A 170 19.08 -0.13 0.64
C LYS A 170 19.48 -0.94 -0.60
N GLU A 171 20.73 -0.84 -1.03
CA GLU A 171 21.22 -1.59 -2.19
C GLU A 171 21.10 -3.11 -1.99
N ILE A 172 21.43 -3.61 -0.79
CA ILE A 172 21.27 -5.02 -0.45
C ILE A 172 19.79 -5.44 -0.52
N TYR A 173 18.89 -4.66 0.07
CA TYR A 173 17.46 -4.98 0.10
C TYR A 173 16.81 -4.92 -1.29
N ASP A 174 17.23 -3.98 -2.14
CA ASP A 174 16.76 -3.87 -3.51
C ASP A 174 17.19 -5.09 -4.34
N LYS A 175 18.44 -5.54 -4.19
CA LYS A 175 18.93 -6.78 -4.83
C LYS A 175 18.15 -8.00 -4.35
N GLU A 176 17.89 -8.11 -3.04
CA GLU A 176 17.08 -9.20 -2.48
C GLU A 176 15.63 -9.19 -3.01
N ALA A 177 15.02 -8.01 -3.12
CA ALA A 177 13.65 -7.85 -3.64
C ALA A 177 13.57 -8.26 -5.11
N LYS A 178 14.52 -7.80 -5.95
CA LYS A 178 14.63 -8.19 -7.36
C LYS A 178 14.83 -9.70 -7.54
N LYS A 179 15.69 -10.30 -6.71
CA LYS A 179 15.92 -11.75 -6.70
C LYS A 179 14.66 -12.52 -6.35
N LYS A 180 13.96 -12.14 -5.26
CA LYS A 180 12.69 -12.77 -4.85
C LYS A 180 11.62 -12.67 -5.93
N ALA A 181 11.45 -11.48 -6.54
CA ALA A 181 10.48 -11.29 -7.62
C ALA A 181 10.78 -12.20 -8.82
N THR A 182 12.06 -12.35 -9.19
CA THR A 182 12.51 -13.25 -10.26
C THR A 182 12.24 -14.72 -9.91
N GLU A 183 12.55 -15.14 -8.68
CA GLU A 183 12.29 -16.49 -8.20
C GLU A 183 10.78 -16.82 -8.17
N GLU A 184 9.95 -15.88 -7.72
CA GLU A 184 8.49 -16.01 -7.71
C GLU A 184 7.93 -16.10 -9.14
N ALA A 185 8.43 -15.29 -10.07
CA ALA A 185 8.07 -15.37 -11.48
C ALA A 185 8.43 -16.73 -12.10
N HIS A 186 9.64 -17.26 -11.81
CA HIS A 186 10.04 -18.59 -12.25
C HIS A 186 9.18 -19.71 -11.63
N ARG A 187 8.86 -19.63 -10.33
CA ARG A 187 7.94 -20.58 -9.67
C ARG A 187 6.55 -20.54 -10.30
N ALA A 188 6.05 -19.34 -10.61
CA ALA A 188 4.77 -19.15 -11.26
C ALA A 188 4.76 -19.72 -12.69
N ALA A 189 5.88 -19.64 -13.42
CA ALA A 189 6.03 -20.21 -14.77
C ALA A 189 6.11 -21.74 -14.76
N LYS A 190 6.70 -22.34 -13.71
CA LYS A 190 6.85 -23.81 -13.56
C LYS A 190 5.58 -24.53 -13.06
N GLY A 191 4.42 -23.88 -13.05
CA GLY A 191 3.15 -24.53 -12.75
C GLY A 191 2.89 -24.83 -11.26
N GLY A 192 3.54 -24.11 -10.34
CA GLY A 192 3.18 -24.16 -8.92
C GLY A 192 1.68 -23.92 -8.74
N ASN A 193 1.06 -24.62 -7.77
CA ASN A 193 -0.38 -24.67 -7.52
C ASN A 193 -1.00 -23.24 -7.47
N ARG A 194 -1.45 -22.74 -8.63
CA ARG A 194 -2.01 -21.39 -8.73
C ARG A 194 -3.38 -21.44 -8.07
N PHE A 195 -3.51 -20.86 -6.88
CA PHE A 195 -4.82 -20.59 -6.33
C PHE A 195 -5.52 -19.60 -7.29
N ILE A 196 -6.40 -20.10 -8.16
CA ILE A 196 -7.12 -19.29 -9.12
C ILE A 196 -8.16 -18.49 -8.35
N VAL A 197 -7.84 -17.24 -8.04
CA VAL A 197 -8.80 -16.29 -7.49
C VAL A 197 -9.87 -16.05 -8.57
N PRO A 198 -11.17 -16.30 -8.27
CA PRO A 198 -12.24 -16.03 -9.21
C PRO A 198 -12.21 -14.59 -9.74
N ILE A 199 -12.48 -14.41 -11.03
CA ILE A 199 -12.42 -13.10 -11.71
C ILE A 199 -13.25 -12.04 -10.99
N TYR A 200 -14.43 -12.39 -10.48
CA TYR A 200 -15.29 -11.45 -9.75
C TYR A 200 -14.64 -10.93 -8.46
N LEU A 201 -13.87 -11.76 -7.75
CA LEU A 201 -13.10 -11.32 -6.58
C LEU A 201 -11.91 -10.46 -7.02
N LYS A 202 -11.22 -10.83 -8.11
CA LYS A 202 -10.12 -10.02 -8.66
C LYS A 202 -10.59 -8.59 -8.99
N ASN A 203 -11.74 -8.47 -9.65
CA ASN A 203 -12.32 -7.17 -10.01
C ASN A 203 -12.76 -6.40 -8.77
N MET A 204 -13.42 -7.05 -7.80
CA MET A 204 -13.78 -6.44 -6.52
C MET A 204 -12.55 -5.92 -5.75
N TYR A 205 -11.48 -6.71 -5.65
CA TYR A 205 -10.24 -6.29 -4.99
C TYR A 205 -9.56 -5.11 -5.70
N SER A 206 -9.59 -5.11 -7.04
CA SER A 206 -9.02 -4.03 -7.86
C SER A 206 -9.84 -2.75 -7.76
N ASN A 207 -11.17 -2.86 -7.81
CA ASN A 207 -12.09 -1.73 -7.66
C ASN A 207 -12.07 -1.13 -6.25
N GLY A 208 -11.75 -1.94 -5.25
CA GLY A 208 -11.80 -1.51 -3.85
C GLY A 208 -13.20 -1.53 -3.27
N ARG A 209 -13.24 -1.48 -1.93
CA ARG A 209 -14.46 -1.68 -1.18
C ARG A 209 -15.35 -0.44 -1.22
N GLY A 210 -14.79 0.75 -1.02
CA GLY A 210 -15.54 2.01 -1.05
C GLY A 210 -16.31 2.20 -2.37
N TYR A 211 -15.65 2.00 -3.51
CA TYR A 211 -16.30 2.07 -4.81
C TYR A 211 -17.35 0.97 -5.00
N THR A 212 -17.03 -0.29 -4.64
CA THR A 212 -17.99 -1.39 -4.76
C THR A 212 -19.25 -1.14 -3.91
N ASP A 213 -19.08 -0.65 -2.68
CA ASP A 213 -20.18 -0.29 -1.78
C ASP A 213 -21.03 0.86 -2.34
N LEU A 214 -20.40 1.89 -2.91
CA LEU A 214 -21.12 2.99 -3.55
C LEU A 214 -22.01 2.51 -4.71
N ILE A 215 -21.47 1.65 -5.58
CA ILE A 215 -22.23 1.11 -6.72
C ILE A 215 -23.40 0.25 -6.23
N LEU A 216 -23.16 -0.65 -5.27
CA LEU A 216 -24.23 -1.48 -4.70
C LEU A 216 -25.31 -0.64 -4.03
N LYS A 217 -24.96 0.34 -3.20
CA LYS A 217 -25.91 1.27 -2.57
C LYS A 217 -26.72 2.04 -3.59
N SER A 218 -26.07 2.52 -4.66
CA SER A 218 -26.76 3.25 -5.74
C SER A 218 -27.77 2.36 -6.46
N TYR A 219 -27.45 1.09 -6.68
CA TYR A 219 -28.37 0.11 -7.26
C TYR A 219 -29.56 -0.15 -6.35
N TYR A 220 -29.34 -0.41 -5.05
CA TYR A 220 -30.41 -0.65 -4.08
C TYR A 220 -31.28 0.59 -3.81
N GLN A 221 -30.77 1.79 -4.11
CA GLN A 221 -31.52 3.04 -4.08
C GLN A 221 -32.20 3.36 -5.42
N GLU A 222 -32.22 2.42 -6.37
CA GLU A 222 -32.83 2.57 -7.70
C GLU A 222 -32.26 3.74 -8.53
N LYS A 223 -31.05 4.20 -8.21
CA LYS A 223 -30.36 5.27 -8.96
C LYS A 223 -29.68 4.77 -10.24
N ILE A 224 -29.36 3.48 -10.26
CA ILE A 224 -28.73 2.81 -11.41
C ILE A 224 -29.39 1.45 -11.62
N THR A 225 -29.31 0.93 -12.84
CA THR A 225 -29.87 -0.37 -13.19
C THR A 225 -28.92 -1.51 -12.84
N LEU A 226 -29.44 -2.73 -12.85
CA LEU A 226 -28.61 -3.93 -12.71
C LEU A 226 -27.56 -4.04 -13.84
N SER A 227 -27.90 -3.58 -15.05
CA SER A 227 -26.95 -3.54 -16.17
C SER A 227 -25.78 -2.58 -15.88
N ASP A 228 -26.06 -1.42 -15.27
CA ASP A 228 -25.04 -0.45 -14.89
C ASP A 228 -24.07 -1.02 -13.84
N VAL A 229 -24.57 -1.78 -12.87
CA VAL A 229 -23.73 -2.49 -11.89
C VAL A 229 -22.73 -3.42 -12.59
N SER A 230 -23.20 -4.16 -13.60
CA SER A 230 -22.34 -5.05 -14.41
C SER A 230 -21.22 -4.26 -15.10
N GLY A 231 -21.58 -3.14 -15.71
CA GLY A 231 -20.65 -2.26 -16.43
C GLY A 231 -19.63 -1.62 -15.50
N TYR A 232 -20.09 -0.96 -14.43
CA TYR A 232 -19.24 -0.20 -13.51
C TYR A 232 -18.28 -1.07 -12.69
N LEU A 233 -18.70 -2.27 -12.28
CA LEU A 233 -17.84 -3.18 -11.55
C LEU A 233 -17.04 -4.11 -12.47
N GLY A 234 -17.38 -4.17 -13.76
CA GLY A 234 -16.77 -5.10 -14.71
C GLY A 234 -17.05 -6.57 -14.36
N ILE A 235 -18.20 -6.86 -13.75
CA ILE A 235 -18.57 -8.21 -13.26
C ILE A 235 -19.77 -8.73 -14.04
N LYS A 236 -19.83 -10.05 -14.24
CA LYS A 236 -21.05 -10.69 -14.77
C LYS A 236 -22.12 -10.73 -13.69
N LEU A 237 -23.37 -10.43 -14.05
CA LEU A 237 -24.52 -10.37 -13.14
C LEU A 237 -24.69 -11.60 -12.24
N LYS A 238 -24.40 -12.81 -12.76
CA LYS A 238 -24.45 -14.06 -11.99
C LYS A 238 -23.52 -14.11 -10.77
N HIS A 239 -22.57 -13.19 -10.66
CA HIS A 239 -21.63 -13.10 -9.54
C HIS A 239 -22.04 -12.07 -8.48
N LEU A 240 -23.11 -11.30 -8.69
CA LEU A 240 -23.56 -10.27 -7.76
C LEU A 240 -23.84 -10.82 -6.34
N PRO A 241 -24.59 -11.93 -6.14
CA PRO A 241 -24.81 -12.47 -4.79
C PRO A 241 -23.52 -12.87 -4.07
N LYS A 242 -22.48 -13.28 -4.83
CA LYS A 242 -21.19 -13.64 -4.26
C LYS A 242 -20.39 -12.42 -3.81
N ILE A 243 -20.52 -11.32 -4.53
CA ILE A 243 -19.91 -10.04 -4.18
C ILE A 243 -20.60 -9.47 -2.96
N GLU A 244 -21.94 -9.50 -2.91
CA GLU A 244 -22.69 -9.07 -1.73
C GLU A 244 -22.32 -9.88 -0.50
N ALA A 245 -22.26 -11.21 -0.61
CA ALA A 245 -21.78 -12.06 0.48
C ALA A 245 -20.32 -11.73 0.88
N ALA A 246 -19.46 -11.46 -0.11
CA ALA A 246 -18.08 -11.06 0.13
C ALA A 246 -17.97 -9.63 0.69
N MET A 247 -18.95 -8.75 0.51
CA MET A 247 -18.99 -7.43 1.14
C MET A 247 -19.51 -7.54 2.58
N SER A 248 -20.57 -8.34 2.80
CA SER A 248 -21.17 -8.57 4.12
C SER A 248 -20.25 -9.29 5.11
N ARG A 249 -19.42 -10.23 4.66
CA ARG A 249 -18.43 -10.91 5.53
C ARG A 249 -17.36 -10.00 6.11
N PHE A 250 -17.21 -8.79 5.57
CA PHE A 250 -16.25 -7.78 6.02
C PHE A 250 -16.95 -6.62 6.72
N ILE A 251 -18.26 -6.71 6.90
CA ILE A 251 -19.05 -5.80 7.70
C ILE A 251 -19.43 -6.52 9.00
N SER A 252 -18.58 -6.38 10.02
CA SER A 252 -19.12 -6.27 11.38
C SER A 252 -19.86 -4.94 11.42
N TYR A 253 -21.18 -4.97 11.22
CA TYR A 253 -22.00 -3.77 11.43
C TYR A 253 -22.13 -3.60 12.94
N ALA A 254 -21.79 -2.38 13.39
CA ALA A 254 -21.98 -1.80 14.73
C ALA A 254 -21.14 -2.42 15.86
#